data_AF-A0A2I0P1X9-F1
#
_entry.id   AF-A0A2I0P1X9-F1
#
_cell.length_a   1.000
_cell.length_b   1.000
_cell.length_c   1.000
_cell.angle_alpha   90.00
_cell.angle_beta   90.00
_cell.angle_gamma   90.00
#
_symmetry.space_group_name_H-M   'P 1'
#
loop_
_entity.id
_entity.type
_entity.pdbx_description
1 polymer ?
#
loop_
_entity_poly.entity_id
_entity_poly.type
_entity_poly.pdbx_seq_one_letter_code
_entity_poly.pdbx_strand_id
1 'polypeptide(L)' 'MNFSREIELDGHIIDSGIVENVLDTILDMGGDFEILEFDVGKKKTDKSYARIR' A
#
# COMPACT_ATOMS: atom_id res chain seq x y z
N MET A 1 -3.23 -23.40 6.54
CA MET A 1 -2.12 -22.65 5.91
C MET A 1 -2.65 -21.27 5.61
N ASN A 2 -2.12 -20.24 6.25
CA ASN A 2 -2.44 -18.86 5.87
C ASN A 2 -1.57 -18.51 4.67
N PHE A 3 -2.20 -18.16 3.55
CA PHE A 3 -1.50 -17.58 2.41
C PHE A 3 -1.27 -16.10 2.69
N SER A 4 -0.04 -15.64 2.49
CA SER A 4 0.33 -14.21 2.49
C SER A 4 1.17 -13.93 1.26
N ARG A 5 1.13 -12.70 0.77
CA ARG A 5 1.92 -12.25 -0.39
C ARG A 5 2.31 -10.81 -0.18
N GLU A 6 3.58 -10.52 -0.41
CA GLU A 6 4.06 -9.15 -0.44
C GLU A 6 3.73 -8.48 -1.79
N ILE A 7 3.24 -7.25 -1.72
CA ILE A 7 2.96 -6.37 -2.85
C ILE A 7 3.70 -5.05 -2.65
N GLU A 8 4.08 -4.43 -3.77
CA GLU A 8 4.78 -3.15 -3.80
C GLU A 8 3.97 -2.14 -4.61
N LEU A 9 3.83 -0.94 -4.07
CA LEU A 9 3.15 0.19 -4.71
C LEU A 9 4.20 1.29 -4.93
N ASP A 10 4.35 1.78 -6.16
CA ASP A 10 5.23 2.90 -6.50
C ASP A 10 4.47 4.01 -7.24
N GLY A 11 4.83 5.27 -6.97
CA GLY A 11 4.28 6.43 -7.68
C GLY A 11 3.55 7.41 -6.76
N HIS A 12 2.55 8.11 -7.28
CA HIS A 12 1.74 9.05 -6.50
C HIS A 12 0.67 8.30 -5.68
N ILE A 13 1.09 7.31 -4.90
CA ILE A 13 0.19 6.34 -4.28
C ILE A 13 -0.70 6.96 -3.18
N ILE A 14 -0.25 8.06 -2.58
CA ILE A 14 -1.02 8.85 -1.59
C ILE A 14 -1.99 9.78 -2.31
N ASP A 15 -1.51 10.62 -3.23
CA ASP A 15 -2.35 11.61 -3.91
C ASP A 15 -3.45 10.96 -4.79
N SER A 16 -3.18 9.77 -5.33
CA SER A 16 -4.15 9.01 -6.12
C SER A 16 -5.17 8.25 -5.27
N GLY A 17 -4.94 8.14 -3.96
CA GLY A 17 -5.72 7.33 -3.03
C GLY A 17 -5.65 5.82 -3.28
N ILE A 18 -4.67 5.35 -4.07
CA ILE A 18 -4.55 3.91 -4.38
C ILE A 18 -4.18 3.11 -3.13
N VAL A 19 -3.40 3.68 -2.20
CA VAL A 19 -3.04 2.99 -0.95
C VAL A 19 -4.29 2.70 -0.13
N GLU A 20 -5.16 3.69 0.09
CA GLU A 20 -6.40 3.46 0.85
C GLU A 20 -7.28 2.41 0.17
N ASN A 21 -7.48 2.52 -1.16
CA ASN A 21 -8.28 1.56 -1.91
C ASN A 21 -7.73 0.12 -1.79
N VAL A 22 -6.41 -0.06 -1.83
CA VAL A 22 -5.78 -1.38 -1.69
C VAL A 22 -6.01 -1.94 -0.28
N LEU A 23 -5.79 -1.13 0.76
CA LEU A 23 -5.98 -1.56 2.15
C LEU A 23 -7.45 -1.89 2.45
N ASP A 24 -8.38 -1.05 2.00
CA ASP A 24 -9.82 -1.27 2.13
C ASP A 24 -10.23 -2.55 1.41
N THR A 25 -9.73 -2.78 0.19
CA THR A 25 -10.02 -4.02 -0.56
C THR A 25 -9.53 -5.27 0.18
N ILE A 26 -8.34 -5.23 0.80
CA ILE A 26 -7.82 -6.36 1.58
C ILE A 26 -8.76 -6.68 2.74
N LEU A 27 -9.20 -5.65 3.49
CA LEU A 27 -10.12 -5.81 4.61
C LEU A 27 -11.52 -6.28 4.17
N ASP A 28 -12.06 -5.71 3.09
CA ASP A 28 -13.36 -6.08 2.51
C ASP A 28 -13.39 -7.55 2.04
N MET A 29 -12.25 -8.06 1.59
CA MET A 29 -12.07 -9.46 1.22
C MET A 29 -11.84 -10.39 2.42
N GLY A 30 -11.87 -9.87 3.66
CA GLY A 30 -11.64 -10.61 4.90
C GLY A 30 -10.18 -10.99 5.13
N GLY A 31 -9.25 -10.32 4.45
CA GLY A 31 -7.82 -10.44 4.67
C GLY A 31 -7.33 -9.53 5.80
N ASP A 32 -6.07 -9.71 6.14
CA ASP A 32 -5.32 -8.83 7.03
C ASP A 32 -4.08 -8.32 6.27
N PHE A 33 -3.49 -7.23 6.73
CA PHE A 33 -2.32 -6.66 6.08
C PHE A 33 -1.28 -6.14 7.07
N GLU A 34 -0.02 -6.19 6.66
CA GLU A 34 1.09 -5.57 7.37
C GLU A 34 1.84 -4.60 6.44
N ILE A 35 1.96 -3.33 6.84
CA ILE A 35 2.82 -2.39 6.12
C ILE A 35 4.26 -2.64 6.53
N LEU A 36 5.06 -3.19 5.61
CA LEU A 36 6.47 -3.50 5.83
C LEU A 36 7.36 -2.28 5.63
N GLU A 37 7.01 -1.40 4.68
CA GLU A 37 7.77 -0.20 4.34
C GLU A 37 6.84 0.86 3.78
N PHE A 38 7.07 2.12 4.15
CA PHE A 38 6.29 3.24 3.66
C PHE A 38 7.17 4.49 3.55
N ASP A 39 7.60 4.79 2.33
CA ASP A 39 8.40 5.95 2.00
C ASP A 39 7.54 7.03 1.36
N VAL A 40 7.48 8.18 2.03
CA VAL A 40 6.69 9.33 1.58
C VAL A 40 7.59 10.30 0.82
N GLY A 41 7.20 10.62 -0.42
CA GLY A 41 7.81 11.69 -1.19
C GLY A 41 7.78 13.02 -0.41
N LYS A 42 8.91 13.73 -0.36
CA LYS A 42 9.04 14.96 0.45
C LYS A 42 8.25 16.13 -0.13
N LYS A 43 8.00 16.11 -1.43
CA LYS A 43 7.16 17.06 -2.16
C LYS A 43 6.00 16.33 -2.82
N LYS A 44 4.95 17.07 -3.13
CA LYS A 44 3.76 16.54 -3.83
C LYS A 44 4.06 15.91 -5.20
N THR A 45 5.14 16.35 -5.85
CA THR A 45 5.60 15.79 -7.14
C THR A 45 6.50 14.57 -6.97
N ASP A 46 6.94 14.27 -5.76
CA ASP A 46 7.82 13.15 -5.50
C ASP A 46 6.97 11.88 -5.39
N LYS A 47 7.50 10.78 -5.92
CA LYS A 47 6.86 9.48 -5.79
C LYS A 47 6.99 9.00 -4.34
N SER A 48 5.95 8.33 -3.88
CA SER A 48 5.95 7.55 -2.65
C SER A 48 6.03 6.06 -3.00
N TYR A 49 6.49 5.27 -2.04
CA TYR A 49 6.62 3.82 -2.15
C TYR A 49 6.01 3.16 -0.92
N ALA A 50 5.32 2.04 -1.11
CA ALA A 50 4.81 1.23 -0.02
C ALA A 50 5.00 -0.25 -0.32
N ARG A 51 5.36 -1.01 0.71
CA ARG A 51 5.42 -2.47 0.66
C ARG A 51 4.50 -3.04 1.72
N ILE A 52 3.59 -3.91 1.30
CA ILE A 52 2.50 -4.45 2.12
C ILE A 52 2.50 -5.96 2.01
N ARG A 53 2.21 -6.68 3.10
CA ARG A 53 2.12 -8.13 3.17
C ARG A 53 0.74 -8.62 3.56
#